data_AF-A0A2T4IS53-F1
#
_entry.id   AF-A0A2T4IS53-F1
#
_cell.length_a   1.000
_cell.length_b   1.000
_cell.length_c   1.000
_cell.angle_alpha   90.00
_cell.angle_beta   90.00
_cell.angle_gamma   90.00
#
_symmetry.space_group_name_H-M   'P 1'
#
loop_
_entity.id
_entity.type
_entity.pdbx_description
1 polymer ?
#
loop_
_entity_poly.entity_id
_entity_poly.type
_entity_poly.pdbx_seq_one_letter_code
_entity_poly.pdbx_strand_id
1 'polypeptide(L)' 'MQDDTSPDAFISALDLDILRNAFRSSVAEGLIGESHWIQHAKDLVRELTGRVDADETIISKIIGR' A
#
# COMPACT_ATOMS: atom_id res chain seq x y z
N MET A 1 25.74 9.35 -18.91
CA MET A 1 24.77 8.29 -18.57
C MET A 1 23.71 8.95 -17.71
N GLN A 2 22.47 8.91 -18.17
CA GLN A 2 21.32 9.55 -17.54
C GLN A 2 20.76 8.70 -16.41
N ASP A 3 20.00 9.39 -15.55
CA ASP A 3 19.16 8.96 -14.44
C ASP A 3 19.87 8.47 -13.17
N ASP A 4 20.17 9.47 -12.33
CA ASP A 4 20.19 9.36 -10.88
C ASP A 4 18.75 9.03 -10.40
N THR A 5 18.35 7.77 -10.57
CA THR A 5 17.12 7.26 -9.97
C THR A 5 17.36 7.14 -8.48
N SER A 6 17.17 8.24 -7.76
CA SER A 6 16.95 8.19 -6.32
C SER A 6 15.86 7.13 -6.03
N PRO A 7 16.03 6.22 -5.06
CA PRO A 7 15.06 5.17 -4.73
C PRO A 7 13.78 5.69 -4.06
N ASP A 8 13.43 6.96 -4.30
CA ASP A 8 12.09 7.50 -4.11
C ASP A 8 11.17 6.99 -5.24
N ALA A 9 11.12 5.67 -5.39
CA ALA A 9 10.23 4.92 -6.26
C ALA A 9 8.75 5.15 -5.90
N PHE A 10 8.22 6.33 -6.24
CA PHE A 10 6.79 6.63 -6.21
C PHE A 10 5.96 5.40 -6.60
N ILE A 11 5.05 4.97 -5.72
CA ILE A 11 4.16 3.84 -6.00
C ILE A 11 3.36 4.20 -7.27
N SER A 12 3.46 3.36 -8.29
CA SER A 12 2.73 3.59 -9.54
C SER A 12 1.22 3.55 -9.29
N ALA A 13 0.46 4.23 -10.14
CA ALA A 13 -0.99 4.16 -10.09
C ALA A 13 -1.51 2.72 -10.20
N LEU A 14 -0.80 1.86 -10.95
CA LEU A 14 -1.10 0.43 -11.07
C LEU A 14 -0.88 -0.31 -9.75
N ASP A 15 0.27 -0.14 -9.11
CA ASP A 15 0.57 -0.77 -7.81
C ASP A 15 -0.43 -0.35 -6.75
N LEU A 16 -0.82 0.93 -6.74
CA LEU A 16 -1.83 1.46 -5.83
C LEU A 16 -3.21 0.82 -6.04
N ASP A 17 -3.60 0.55 -7.29
CA ASP A 17 -4.87 -0.11 -7.60
C ASP A 17 -4.86 -1.57 -7.14
N ILE A 18 -3.76 -2.28 -7.37
CA ILE A 18 -3.54 -3.65 -6.89
C ILE A 18 -3.61 -3.70 -5.36
N LEU A 19 -2.91 -2.79 -4.67
CA LEU A 19 -2.91 -2.68 -3.21
C LEU A 19 -4.31 -2.42 -2.66
N ARG A 20 -5.08 -1.51 -3.27
CA ARG A 20 -6.47 -1.24 -2.91
C ARG A 20 -7.35 -2.46 -3.06
N ASN A 21 -7.23 -3.17 -4.18
CA ASN A 21 -8.06 -4.34 -4.43
C ASN A 21 -7.71 -5.47 -3.46
N ALA A 22 -6.43 -5.72 -3.20
CA ALA A 22 -5.97 -6.69 -2.21
C ALA A 22 -6.49 -6.35 -0.80
N PHE A 23 -6.35 -5.09 -0.38
CA PHE A 23 -6.88 -4.61 0.89
C PHE A 23 -8.40 -4.81 0.99
N ARG A 24 -9.15 -4.39 -0.04
CA ARG A 24 -10.61 -4.50 -0.07
C ARG A 24 -11.07 -5.95 0.02
N SER A 25 -10.37 -6.88 -0.65
CA SER A 25 -10.64 -8.31 -0.52
C SER A 25 -10.41 -8.81 0.90
N SER A 26 -9.28 -8.48 1.54
CA SER A 26 -9.02 -8.89 2.93
C SER A 26 -10.07 -8.37 3.92
N VAL A 27 -10.56 -7.14 3.72
CA VAL A 27 -11.65 -6.57 4.53
C VAL A 27 -12.98 -7.26 4.24
N ALA A 28 -13.32 -7.50 2.97
CA ALA A 28 -14.57 -8.15 2.56
C ALA A 28 -14.65 -9.61 3.02
N GLU A 29 -13.52 -10.30 3.06
CA GLU A 29 -13.39 -11.66 3.60
C GLU A 29 -13.45 -11.71 5.13
N GLY A 30 -13.55 -10.55 5.80
CA GLY A 30 -13.66 -10.45 7.26
C GLY A 30 -12.37 -10.83 7.99
N LEU A 31 -11.24 -10.90 7.28
CA LEU A 31 -9.96 -11.28 7.86
C LEU A 31 -9.44 -10.18 8.80
N ILE A 32 -9.89 -8.93 8.62
CA ILE A 32 -9.29 -7.74 9.23
C ILE A 32 -10.35 -6.72 9.66
N GLY A 33 -10.42 -6.48 10.97
CA GLY A 33 -11.23 -5.40 11.54
C GLY A 33 -10.60 -4.01 11.36
N GLU A 34 -11.43 -2.96 11.44
CA GLU A 34 -11.03 -1.55 11.22
C GLU A 34 -9.78 -1.12 12.00
N SER A 35 -9.64 -1.58 13.24
CA SER A 35 -8.48 -1.29 14.10
C SER A 35 -7.15 -1.80 13.51
N HIS A 36 -7.18 -2.77 12.61
CA HIS A 36 -6.01 -3.38 11.98
C HIS A 36 -5.80 -2.93 10.53
N TRP A 37 -6.69 -2.10 9.96
CA TRP A 37 -6.61 -1.67 8.56
C TRP A 37 -5.30 -0.96 8.23
N ILE A 38 -4.85 -0.05 9.11
CA ILE A 38 -3.61 0.70 8.93
C ILE A 38 -2.40 -0.24 8.90
N GLN A 39 -2.33 -1.18 9.85
CA GLN A 39 -1.22 -2.13 9.91
C GLN A 39 -1.22 -3.06 8.70
N HIS A 40 -2.38 -3.55 8.29
CA HIS A 40 -2.50 -4.42 7.12
C HIS A 40 -2.12 -3.72 5.83
N ALA A 41 -2.55 -2.47 5.64
CA ALA A 41 -2.17 -1.68 4.48
C ALA A 41 -0.65 -1.45 4.40
N LYS A 42 0.01 -1.23 5.55
CA LYS A 42 1.47 -1.13 5.61
C LYS A 42 2.15 -2.44 5.23
N ASP A 43 1.65 -3.56 5.75
CA ASP A 43 2.21 -4.87 5.43
C ASP A 43 2.04 -5.21 3.94
N LEU A 44 0.85 -4.97 3.36
CA LEU A 44 0.61 -5.12 1.93
C LEU A 44 1.56 -4.28 1.07
N VAL A 45 1.79 -3.01 1.43
CA VAL A 45 2.75 -2.16 0.70
C VAL A 45 4.15 -2.76 0.78
N ARG A 46 4.56 -3.18 1.97
CA ARG A 46 5.87 -3.78 2.19
C ARG A 46 6.04 -5.10 1.44
N GLU A 47 5.03 -5.96 1.41
CA GLU A 47 5.07 -7.24 0.71
C GLU A 47 5.09 -7.08 -0.81
N LEU A 48 4.26 -6.18 -1.36
CA LEU A 48 4.12 -6.02 -2.81
C LEU A 48 5.17 -5.10 -3.43
N THR A 49 5.68 -4.11 -2.69
CA THR A 49 6.63 -3.11 -3.22
C THR A 49 8.02 -3.18 -2.58
N GLY A 50 8.20 -3.98 -1.52
CA GLY A 50 9.43 -4.02 -0.74
C GLY A 50 9.67 -2.78 0.13
N ARG A 51 8.74 -1.83 0.15
CA ARG A 51 8.88 -0.57 0.91
C ARG A 51 8.45 -0.72 2.35
N VAL A 52 9.39 -0.56 3.26
CA VAL A 52 9.16 -0.65 4.71
C VAL A 52 8.48 0.61 5.25
N ASP A 53 8.82 1.78 4.68
CA ASP A 53 8.27 3.08 5.09
C ASP A 53 7.27 3.59 4.06
N ALA A 54 6.03 3.09 4.16
CA ALA A 54 4.91 3.63 3.40
C ALA A 54 4.35 4.87 4.11
N ASP A 55 4.38 6.01 3.43
CA ASP A 55 3.78 7.26 3.91
C ASP A 55 2.30 7.11 4.28
N GLU A 56 1.86 7.85 5.30
CA GLU A 56 0.44 7.89 5.71
C GLU A 56 -0.49 8.30 4.56
N THR A 57 0.00 9.08 3.60
CA THR A 57 -0.77 9.45 2.39
C THR A 57 -1.07 8.24 1.51
N ILE A 58 -0.10 7.33 1.34
CA ILE A 58 -0.27 6.08 0.58
C ILE A 58 -1.25 5.18 1.32
N ILE A 59 -1.07 5.04 2.63
CA ILE A 59 -1.93 4.21 3.48
C ILE A 59 -3.38 4.71 3.44
N SER A 60 -3.60 6.02 3.56
CA SER A 60 -4.94 6.62 3.47
C SER A 60 -5.59 6.37 2.10
N LYS A 61 -4.79 6.48 1.01
CA LYS A 61 -5.27 6.13 -0.33
C LYS A 61 -5.69 4.67 -0.43
N ILE A 62 -4.98 3.72 0.18
CA ILE A 62 -5.32 2.29 0.15
C ILE A 62 -6.63 2.03 0.91
N ILE A 63 -6.76 2.62 2.10
CA ILE A 63 -7.94 2.44 2.96
C ILE A 63 -9.17 3.16 2.36
N GLY A 64 -8.96 4.17 1.51
CA GLY A 64 -10.04 4.92 0.86
C GLY A 64 -10.57 6.08 1.70
N ARG A 65 -9.72 6.67 2.54
CA ARG A 65 -10.03 7.81 3.43
C ARG A 65 -9.32 9.07 2.96
#